data_AF-A0AA35STG5-F1
#
_entry.id   AF-A0AA35STG5-F1
#
_cell.length_a   1.000
_cell.length_b   1.000
_cell.length_c   1.000
_cell.angle_alpha   90.00
_cell.angle_beta   90.00
_cell.angle_gamma   90.00
#
_symmetry.space_group_name_H-M   'P 1'
#
loop_
_entity.id
_entity.type
_entity.pdbx_description
1 polymer ?
#
loop_
_entity_poly.entity_id
_entity_poly.type
_entity_poly.pdbx_seq_one_letter_code
_entity_poly.pdbx_strand_id
1 'polypeptide(L)'
;MRKNMGNAIYVLFLLATMAGIVGLLVLLTQIIAEAAPWLNWNFLNSYPSRHPEEAGLKSALWGSVWLMGLTGMFAIPIGVGAAIYLEEYAVQSRLTGFIEINLSNLAGVPSIVYGCWD
;
A
#
# COMPACT_ATOMS: atom_id res chain seq x y z
N MET A 1 -20.52 -34.77 -30.31
CA MET A 1 -21.21 -33.51 -29.92
C MET A 1 -20.70 -32.88 -28.62
N ARG A 2 -20.61 -33.59 -27.47
CA ARG A 2 -20.16 -32.99 -26.17
C ARG A 2 -18.77 -32.33 -26.18
N LYS A 3 -17.78 -32.91 -26.87
CA LYS A 3 -16.39 -32.37 -26.92
C LYS A 3 -16.28 -31.05 -27.69
N ASN A 4 -17.03 -30.89 -28.77
CA ASN A 4 -16.99 -29.67 -29.60
C ASN A 4 -17.65 -28.49 -28.90
N MET A 5 -18.69 -28.73 -28.10
CA MET A 5 -19.35 -27.70 -27.29
C MET A 5 -18.43 -27.19 -26.18
N GLY A 6 -17.67 -28.09 -25.53
CA GLY A 6 -16.66 -27.71 -24.54
C GLY A 6 -15.54 -26.85 -25.12
N ASN A 7 -15.05 -27.19 -26.31
CA ASN A 7 -14.03 -26.40 -27.00
C ASN A 7 -14.54 -25.02 -27.41
N ALA A 8 -15.79 -24.92 -27.88
CA ALA A 8 -16.39 -23.63 -28.23
C ALA A 8 -16.52 -22.69 -27.01
N ILE A 9 -16.95 -23.22 -25.86
CA ILE A 9 -17.05 -22.47 -24.61
C ILE A 9 -15.65 -22.04 -24.13
N TYR A 10 -14.65 -22.92 -24.20
CA TYR A 10 -13.27 -22.60 -23.84
C TYR A 10 -12.69 -21.47 -24.70
N VAL A 11 -12.87 -21.53 -26.03
CA VAL A 11 -12.40 -20.48 -26.95
C VAL A 11 -13.10 -19.16 -26.66
N LEU A 12 -14.40 -19.15 -26.34
CA LEU A 12 -15.12 -17.94 -25.98
C LEU A 12 -14.55 -17.29 -24.70
N PHE A 13 -14.32 -18.08 -23.65
CA PHE A 13 -13.72 -17.57 -22.40
C PHE A 13 -12.29 -17.06 -22.63
N LEU A 14 -11.51 -17.76 -23.46
CA LEU A 14 -10.16 -17.34 -23.80
C LEU A 14 -10.16 -16.02 -24.59
N LEU A 15 -11.08 -15.84 -25.54
CA LEU A 15 -11.22 -14.57 -26.26
C LEU A 15 -11.68 -13.44 -25.34
N ALA A 16 -12.59 -13.71 -24.41
CA ALA A 16 -13.05 -12.73 -23.43
C ALA A 16 -11.91 -12.26 -22.49
N THR A 17 -11.07 -13.18 -22.00
CA THR A 17 -9.92 -12.81 -21.17
C THR A 17 -8.85 -12.08 -21.99
N MET A 18 -8.59 -12.50 -23.23
CA MET A 18 -7.65 -11.79 -24.12
C MET A 18 -8.13 -10.36 -24.41
N ALA A 19 -9.42 -10.15 -24.66
CA ALA A 19 -9.98 -8.82 -24.84
C ALA A 19 -9.78 -7.94 -23.60
N GLY A 20 -9.99 -8.50 -22.40
CA GLY A 20 -9.73 -7.81 -21.14
C GLY A 20 -8.25 -7.42 -20.95
N ILE A 21 -7.32 -8.33 -21.25
CA ILE A 21 -5.88 -8.06 -21.17
C ILE A 21 -5.49 -6.98 -22.18
N VAL A 22 -5.98 -7.06 -23.42
CA VAL A 22 -5.71 -6.04 -24.45
C VAL A 22 -6.26 -4.68 -24.02
N GLY A 23 -7.47 -4.61 -23.48
CA GLY A 23 -8.03 -3.38 -22.95
C GLY A 23 -7.18 -2.79 -21.81
N LEU A 24 -6.72 -3.63 -20.88
CA LEU A 24 -5.84 -3.20 -19.80
C LEU A 24 -4.49 -2.70 -20.33
N LEU A 25 -3.89 -3.38 -21.31
CA LEU A 25 -2.65 -2.94 -21.94
C LEU A 25 -2.82 -1.58 -22.63
N VAL A 26 -3.92 -1.39 -23.37
CA VAL A 26 -4.22 -0.11 -24.02
C VAL A 26 -4.34 1.00 -22.96
N LEU A 27 -5.11 0.78 -21.90
CA LEU A 27 -5.26 1.76 -20.81
C LEU A 27 -3.93 2.11 -20.14
N LEU A 28 -3.12 1.10 -19.82
CA LEU A 28 -1.80 1.33 -19.22
C LEU A 28 -0.89 2.13 -20.16
N THR A 29 -0.87 1.80 -21.45
CA THR A 29 -0.06 2.56 -22.41
C THR A 29 -0.54 4.00 -22.58
N GLN A 30 -1.86 4.24 -22.57
CA GLN A 30 -2.44 5.59 -22.62
C GLN A 30 -2.05 6.41 -21.39
N ILE A 31 -2.24 5.84 -20.19
CA ILE A 31 -1.89 6.50 -18.93
C ILE A 31 -0.40 6.85 -18.91
N ILE A 32 0.49 5.92 -19.30
CA ILE A 32 1.92 6.16 -19.29
C ILE A 32 2.31 7.22 -20.33
N ALA A 33 1.75 7.17 -21.54
CA ALA A 33 2.04 8.15 -22.58
C ALA A 33 1.58 9.56 -22.19
N GLU A 34 0.44 9.67 -21.52
CA GLU A 34 -0.08 10.95 -21.01
C GLU A 34 0.68 11.43 -19.78
N ALA A 35 1.13 10.55 -18.89
CA ALA A 35 1.81 10.91 -17.65
C ALA A 35 3.32 11.18 -17.82
N ALA A 36 3.99 10.53 -18.79
CA ALA A 36 5.44 10.65 -18.97
C ALA A 36 5.94 12.11 -19.14
N PRO A 37 5.27 13.00 -19.91
CA PRO A 37 5.68 14.40 -20.03
C PRO A 37 5.57 15.20 -18.73
N TRP A 38 4.69 14.78 -17.81
CA TRP A 38 4.49 15.43 -16.52
C TRP A 38 5.57 15.07 -15.50
N LEU A 39 6.28 13.96 -15.71
CA LEU A 39 7.37 13.52 -14.84
C LEU A 39 8.65 14.32 -15.12
N ASN A 40 8.69 15.55 -14.60
CA ASN A 40 9.83 16.44 -14.70
C ASN A 40 10.34 16.86 -13.31
N TRP A 41 11.49 17.53 -13.26
CA TRP A 41 12.08 17.97 -11.99
C TRP A 41 11.22 19.00 -11.26
N ASN A 42 10.43 19.79 -12.00
CA ASN A 42 9.49 20.75 -11.41
C ASN A 42 8.34 20.01 -10.72
N PHE A 43 7.83 18.91 -11.27
CA PHE A 43 6.79 18.11 -10.62
C PHE A 43 7.21 17.61 -9.23
N LEU A 44 8.48 17.22 -9.04
CA LEU A 44 8.99 16.80 -7.73
C LEU A 44 9.22 17.97 -6.75
N ASN A 45 9.54 19.17 -7.26
CA ASN A 45 9.91 20.33 -6.45
C ASN A 45 8.85 21.43 -6.32
N SER A 46 7.75 21.33 -7.07
CA SER A 46 6.63 22.27 -7.00
C SER A 46 5.66 21.88 -5.88
N TYR A 47 5.03 22.90 -5.29
CA TYR A 47 3.95 22.70 -4.33
C TYR A 47 2.64 22.35 -5.07
N PRO A 48 1.64 21.78 -4.37
CA PRO A 48 0.32 21.62 -4.93
C PRO A 48 -0.26 22.98 -5.34
N SER A 49 -0.73 23.09 -6.59
CA SER A 49 -1.37 24.28 -7.14
C SER A 49 -2.79 23.94 -7.58
N ARG A 50 -3.67 24.95 -7.64
CA ARG A 50 -5.00 24.81 -8.24
C ARG A 50 -4.94 24.74 -9.77
N HIS A 51 -3.82 25.18 -10.34
CA HIS A 51 -3.49 25.07 -11.75
C HIS A 51 -2.76 23.74 -11.96
N PRO A 52 -3.36 22.77 -12.69
CA PRO A 52 -2.77 21.46 -12.88
C PRO A 52 -1.34 21.52 -13.42
N GLU A 53 -1.07 22.42 -14.36
CA GLU A 53 0.22 22.62 -15.03
C GLU A 53 1.38 23.02 -14.09
N GLU A 54 1.07 23.57 -12.92
CA GLU A 54 2.06 23.99 -11.92
C GLU A 54 2.07 23.06 -10.69
N ALA A 55 1.13 22.12 -10.60
CA ALA A 55 0.97 21.27 -9.44
C ALA A 55 2.11 20.25 -9.33
N GLY A 56 2.75 20.20 -8.16
CA GLY A 56 3.79 19.22 -7.86
C GLY A 56 3.53 18.38 -6.61
N LEU A 57 4.36 17.36 -6.44
CA LEU A 57 4.29 16.34 -5.40
C LEU A 57 5.06 16.71 -4.13
N LYS A 58 5.75 17.86 -4.09
CA LYS A 58 6.71 18.20 -3.02
C LYS A 58 6.09 18.11 -1.62
N SER A 59 4.90 18.66 -1.43
CA SER A 59 4.21 18.65 -0.13
C SER A 59 3.89 17.23 0.34
N ALA A 60 3.41 16.36 -0.55
CA ALA A 60 3.07 14.98 -0.24
C ALA A 60 4.31 14.14 0.08
N LEU A 61 5.41 14.33 -0.67
CA LEU A 61 6.67 13.65 -0.41
C LEU A 61 7.24 14.04 0.95
N TRP A 62 7.41 15.34 1.20
CA TRP A 62 7.96 15.80 2.47
C TRP A 62 7.03 15.50 3.64
N GLY A 63 5.71 15.61 3.47
CA GLY A 63 4.74 15.20 4.48
C GLY A 63 4.88 13.73 4.87
N SER A 64 5.05 12.83 3.89
CA SER A 64 5.27 11.41 4.14
C SER A 64 6.60 11.14 4.85
N VAL A 65 7.68 11.82 4.44
CA VAL A 65 9.00 11.70 5.08
C VAL A 65 8.96 12.19 6.52
N TRP A 66 8.33 13.34 6.79
CA TRP A 66 8.17 13.86 8.14
C TRP A 66 7.32 12.93 9.00
N LEU A 67 6.21 12.41 8.47
CA LEU A 67 5.35 11.47 9.17
C LEU A 67 6.12 10.21 9.54
N MET A 68 6.72 9.52 8.57
CA MET A 68 7.49 8.31 8.82
C MET A 68 8.68 8.56 9.75
N GLY A 69 9.38 9.69 9.57
CA GLY A 69 10.52 10.07 10.38
C GLY A 69 10.15 10.33 11.85
N LEU A 70 9.10 11.11 12.09
CA LEU A 70 8.60 11.37 13.44
C LEU A 70 8.03 10.11 14.07
N THR A 71 7.22 9.35 13.34
CA THR A 71 6.68 8.07 13.82
C THR A 71 7.81 7.12 14.21
N GLY A 72 8.84 6.96 13.37
CA GLY A 72 10.01 6.12 13.69
C GLY A 72 10.78 6.64 14.90
N MET A 73 11.00 7.95 15.00
CA MET A 73 11.73 8.57 16.10
C MET A 73 11.12 8.30 17.47
N PHE A 74 9.79 8.26 17.57
CA PHE A 74 9.10 7.99 18.84
C PHE A 74 8.74 6.50 19.01
N ALA A 75 8.23 5.86 17.97
CA ALA A 75 7.75 4.48 18.06
C ALA A 75 8.88 3.47 18.23
N ILE A 76 10.05 3.68 17.61
CA ILE A 76 11.17 2.74 17.72
C ILE A 76 11.72 2.70 19.15
N PRO A 77 12.12 3.83 19.79
CA PRO A 77 12.64 3.77 21.16
C PRO A 77 11.63 3.22 22.16
N ILE A 78 10.37 3.62 22.05
CA ILE A 78 9.29 3.15 22.94
C ILE A 78 9.02 1.66 22.71
N GLY A 79 8.90 1.23 21.46
CA GLY A 79 8.62 -0.17 21.10
C GLY A 79 9.77 -1.11 21.49
N VAL A 80 11.02 -0.72 21.22
CA VAL A 80 12.20 -1.49 21.61
C VAL A 80 12.34 -1.52 23.14
N GLY A 81 12.15 -0.38 23.82
CA GLY A 81 12.19 -0.33 25.28
C GLY A 81 11.12 -1.22 25.93
N ALA A 82 9.90 -1.20 25.40
CA ALA A 82 8.81 -2.06 25.87
C ALA A 82 9.11 -3.55 25.63
N ALA A 83 9.66 -3.90 24.46
CA ALA A 83 10.06 -5.27 24.15
C ALA A 83 11.15 -5.78 25.10
N ILE A 84 12.21 -4.99 25.34
CA ILE A 84 13.28 -5.35 26.27
C ILE A 84 12.73 -5.50 27.70
N TYR A 85 11.85 -4.60 28.14
CA TYR A 85 11.24 -4.70 29.47
C TYR A 85 10.42 -5.98 29.65
N LEU A 86 9.62 -6.34 28.64
CA LEU A 86 8.80 -7.55 28.68
C LEU A 86 9.66 -8.82 28.68
N GLU A 87 10.76 -8.85 27.92
CA GLU A 87 11.61 -10.04 27.81
C GLU A 87 12.52 -10.24 29.03
N GLU A 88 13.15 -9.18 29.52
CA GLU A 88 14.22 -9.30 30.53
C GLU A 88 13.72 -9.08 31.97
N TYR A 89 12.71 -8.21 32.17
CA TYR A 89 12.32 -7.75 33.50
C TYR A 89 10.90 -8.14 33.91
N ALA A 90 10.01 -8.47 32.97
CA ALA A 90 8.63 -8.78 33.31
C ALA A 90 8.51 -10.18 33.93
N VAL A 91 7.99 -10.23 35.16
CA VAL A 91 7.62 -11.50 35.80
C VAL A 91 6.47 -12.11 35.00
N GLN A 92 6.60 -13.39 34.62
CA GLN A 92 5.55 -14.12 33.90
C GLN A 92 4.26 -14.13 34.73
N SER A 93 3.33 -13.27 34.35
CA SER A 93 2.06 -13.04 35.01
C SER A 93 0.93 -13.07 33.99
N ARG A 94 -0.31 -13.21 34.47
CA ARG A 94 -1.50 -13.16 33.60
C ARG A 94 -1.61 -11.83 32.83
N LEU A 95 -1.01 -10.75 33.36
CA LEU A 95 -0.97 -9.45 32.72
C LEU A 95 0.04 -9.43 31.55
N THR A 96 1.24 -9.98 31.73
CA THR A 96 2.27 -10.09 30.68
C THR A 96 1.76 -10.91 29.50
N GLY A 97 1.16 -12.07 29.77
CA GLY A 97 0.59 -12.91 28.72
C GLY A 97 -0.60 -12.25 28.00
N PHE A 98 -1.40 -11.43 28.69
CA PHE A 98 -2.45 -10.64 28.04
C PHE A 98 -1.87 -9.59 27.08
N ILE A 99 -0.80 -8.90 27.49
CA ILE A 99 -0.13 -7.90 26.66
C ILE A 99 0.48 -8.56 25.41
N GLU A 100 1.16 -9.69 25.56
CA GLU A 100 1.77 -10.43 24.44
C GLU A 100 0.74 -10.91 23.39
N ILE A 101 -0.42 -11.40 23.83
CA ILE A 101 -1.50 -11.82 22.92
C ILE A 101 -2.02 -10.62 22.13
N ASN A 102 -2.26 -9.48 22.79
CA ASN A 102 -2.73 -8.28 22.10
C ASN A 102 -1.68 -7.73 21.14
N LEU A 103 -0.40 -7.74 21.54
CA LEU A 103 0.71 -7.32 20.69
C LEU A 103 0.82 -8.19 19.44
N SER A 104 0.71 -9.52 19.59
CA SER A 104 0.72 -10.49 18.49
C SER A 104 -0.48 -10.29 17.55
N ASN A 105 -1.67 -10.03 18.12
CA ASN A 105 -2.85 -9.71 17.33
C ASN A 105 -2.65 -8.41 16.55
N LEU A 106 -2.13 -7.35 17.19
CA LEU A 106 -1.87 -6.05 16.55
C LEU A 106 -0.86 -6.16 15.41
N ALA A 107 0.20 -6.94 15.60
CA ALA A 107 1.20 -7.21 14.57
C ALA A 107 0.66 -8.07 13.41
N GLY A 108 -0.34 -8.91 13.68
CA GLY A 108 -0.95 -9.82 12.71
C GLY A 108 -2.12 -9.25 11.91
N VAL A 109 -2.69 -8.11 12.33
CA VAL A 109 -3.82 -7.50 11.59
C VAL A 109 -3.33 -6.90 10.27
N PRO A 110 -3.96 -7.24 9.12
CA PRO A 110 -3.63 -6.65 7.83
C PRO A 110 -3.85 -5.13 7.83
N SER A 111 -2.94 -4.36 7.22
CA SER A 111 -3.04 -2.90 7.14
C SER A 111 -4.33 -2.40 6.47
N ILE A 112 -4.91 -3.18 5.55
CA ILE A 112 -6.20 -2.85 4.91
C ILE A 112 -7.36 -2.79 5.89
N VAL A 113 -7.30 -3.55 7.00
CA VAL A 113 -8.32 -3.51 8.05
C VAL A 113 -8.22 -2.20 8.82
N TYR A 114 -7.01 -1.73 9.14
CA TYR A 114 -6.83 -0.44 9.82
C TYR A 114 -7.24 0.75 8.95
N GLY A 115 -6.96 0.70 7.64
CA GLY A 115 -7.28 1.79 6.71
C GLY A 115 -8.73 1.85 6.23
N CYS A 116 -9.55 0.82 6.45
CA CYS A 116 -10.95 0.80 6.02
C CYS A 116 -11.89 1.63 6.92
N TRP A 117 -11.39 2.11 8.07
CA TRP A 117 -12.15 2.88 9.05
C TRP A 117 -11.76 4.37 9.12
N ASP A 118 -10.84 4.82 8.25
CA ASP A 118 -10.54 6.23 7.94
C ASP A 118 -11.23 6.63 6.63
#